data_AF-A0A952IHA9-F1
#
_entry.id   AF-A0A952IHA9-F1
#
_cell.length_a   1.000
_cell.length_b   1.000
_cell.length_c   1.000
_cell.angle_alpha   90.00
_cell.angle_beta   90.00
_cell.angle_gamma   90.00
#
_symmetry.space_group_name_H-M   'P 1'
#
loop_
_entity.id
_entity.type
_entity.pdbx_description
1 polymer ?
#
loop_
_entity_poly.entity_id
_entity_poly.type
_entity_poly.pdbx_seq_one_letter_code
_entity_poly.pdbx_strand_id
1 'polypeptide(L)'
;AVFSRGDRRLAPLIVRYYQLGGTYGSLRRAYKELAEEGVKLPPLDWYALRERAEEEILPWDTVALGVEKGILYKESQMPPGFV
;
A
#
# COMPACT_ATOMS: atom_id res chain seq x y z
N ALA A 1 -5.22 -3.23 -0.87
CA ALA A 1 -4.99 -1.94 -0.19
C ALA A 1 -3.66 -1.92 0.56
N VAL A 2 -3.47 -2.69 1.64
CA VAL A 2 -2.28 -2.63 2.52
C VAL A 2 -0.95 -2.70 1.75
N PHE A 3 -0.70 -3.75 0.99
CA PHE A 3 0.57 -3.92 0.26
C PHE A 3 0.70 -3.05 -0.99
N SER A 4 -0.41 -2.58 -1.55
CA SER A 4 -0.44 -1.78 -2.78
C SER A 4 0.18 -0.38 -2.61
N ARG A 5 0.45 0.05 -1.37
CA ARG A 5 0.97 1.39 -1.04
C ARG A 5 2.50 1.46 -0.98
N GLY A 6 3.20 0.33 -1.08
CA GLY A 6 4.66 0.29 -1.12
C GLY A 6 5.37 0.87 0.12
N ASP A 7 4.74 0.88 1.29
CA ASP A 7 5.41 1.29 2.52
C ASP A 7 6.42 0.21 2.94
N ARG A 8 7.71 0.57 2.90
CA ARG A 8 8.82 -0.32 3.29
C ARG A 8 8.70 -0.87 4.72
N ARG A 9 8.00 -0.16 5.60
CA ARG A 9 7.72 -0.61 6.98
C ARG A 9 6.89 -1.90 7.01
N LEU A 10 6.20 -2.24 5.93
CA LEU A 10 5.41 -3.47 5.81
C LEU A 10 6.27 -4.72 5.57
N ALA A 11 7.58 -4.62 5.36
CA ALA A 11 8.41 -5.78 5.08
C ALA A 11 8.31 -6.89 6.16
N PRO A 12 8.37 -6.60 7.48
CA PRO A 12 8.16 -7.63 8.51
C PRO A 12 6.76 -8.23 8.47
N LEU A 13 5.74 -7.43 8.12
CA LEU A 13 4.37 -7.89 7.99
C LEU A 13 4.21 -8.89 6.84
N ILE A 14 4.82 -8.63 5.68
CA ILE A 14 4.80 -9.54 4.52
C ILE A 14 5.44 -10.87 4.88
N VAL A 15 6.60 -10.84 5.54
CA VAL A 15 7.32 -12.06 5.97
C VAL A 15 6.48 -12.87 6.95
N ARG A 16 5.94 -12.24 8.00
CA ARG A 16 5.12 -12.93 9.01
C ARG A 16 3.81 -13.44 8.41
N TYR A 17 3.15 -12.66 7.54
CA TYR A 17 1.96 -13.09 6.81
C TYR A 17 2.20 -14.36 6.00
N TYR A 18 3.33 -14.44 5.31
CA TYR A 18 3.73 -15.62 4.55
C TYR A 18 4.00 -16.82 5.46
N GLN A 19 4.74 -16.63 6.56
CA GLN A 19 5.00 -17.67 7.56
C GLN A 19 3.71 -18.24 8.19
N LEU A 20 2.67 -17.42 8.29
CA LEU A 20 1.34 -17.80 8.80
C LEU A 20 0.41 -18.38 7.72
N GLY A 21 0.91 -18.71 6.53
CA GLY A 21 0.16 -19.40 5.47
C GLY A 21 -0.58 -18.50 4.48
N GLY A 22 -0.36 -17.19 4.50
CA GLY A 22 -0.81 -16.31 3.41
C GLY A 22 -2.33 -16.14 3.26
N THR A 23 -3.14 -16.46 4.27
CA THR A 23 -4.60 -16.29 4.19
C THR A 23 -5.05 -14.91 4.66
N TYR A 24 -6.32 -14.55 4.40
CA TYR A 24 -6.89 -13.32 4.96
C TYR A 24 -6.79 -13.25 6.48
N GLY A 25 -6.97 -14.39 7.17
CA GLY A 25 -6.78 -14.49 8.62
C GLY A 25 -5.32 -14.31 9.05
N SER A 26 -4.38 -14.83 8.25
CA SER A 26 -2.93 -14.71 8.48
C SER A 26 -2.47 -13.25 8.54
N LEU A 27 -3.08 -12.36 7.73
CA LEU A 27 -2.73 -10.94 7.73
C LEU A 27 -3.08 -10.25 9.06
N ARG A 28 -4.28 -10.47 9.58
CA ARG A 28 -4.72 -9.88 10.87
C ARG A 28 -3.91 -10.43 12.03
N ARG A 29 -3.62 -11.72 12.02
CA ARG A 29 -2.76 -12.37 13.02
C ARG A 29 -1.34 -11.80 12.99
N ALA A 30 -0.72 -11.73 11.80
CA ALA A 30 0.61 -11.17 11.63
C ALA A 30 0.71 -9.73 12.16
N TYR A 31 -0.29 -8.89 11.85
CA TYR A 31 -0.36 -7.52 12.33
C TYR A 31 -0.41 -7.43 13.87
N LYS A 32 -1.21 -8.30 14.51
CA LYS A 32 -1.31 -8.37 15.98
C LYS A 32 0.00 -8.83 16.62
N GLU A 33 0.59 -9.91 16.12
CA GLU A 33 1.85 -10.46 16.65
C GLU A 33 3.00 -9.42 16.54
N LEU A 34 3.10 -8.72 15.40
CA LEU A 34 4.11 -7.68 15.23
C LEU A 34 3.89 -6.46 16.13
N ALA A 35 2.64 -6.09 16.40
CA ALA A 35 2.33 -5.01 17.33
C ALA A 35 2.72 -5.37 18.77
N GLU A 36 2.51 -6.63 19.18
CA GLU A 36 2.94 -7.17 20.48
C GLU A 36 4.48 -7.19 20.60
N GLU A 37 5.19 -7.39 19.48
CA GLU A 37 6.65 -7.30 19.36
C GLU A 37 7.18 -5.85 19.25
N GLY A 38 6.30 -4.85 19.34
CA GLY A 38 6.66 -3.43 19.33
C GLY A 38 6.86 -2.80 17.95
N VAL A 39 6.54 -3.52 16.87
CA VAL A 39 6.56 -2.98 15.50
C VAL A 39 5.42 -1.98 15.34
N LYS A 40 5.76 -0.73 15.04
CA LYS A 40 4.79 0.35 14.86
C LYS A 40 4.38 0.45 13.39
N LEU A 41 3.16 -0.01 13.11
CA LEU A 41 2.50 0.18 11.81
C LEU A 41 1.24 1.03 11.99
N PRO A 42 0.87 1.84 10.99
CA PRO A 42 -0.47 2.43 10.93
C PRO A 42 -1.55 1.33 10.95
N PRO A 43 -2.75 1.66 11.44
CA PRO A 43 -3.92 0.80 11.28
C PRO A 43 -4.09 0.30 9.84
N LEU A 44 -4.51 -0.94 9.64
CA LEU A 44 -4.56 -1.54 8.30
C LEU A 44 -5.51 -0.79 7.34
N ASP A 45 -6.60 -0.24 7.87
CA ASP A 45 -7.59 0.58 7.16
C ASP A 45 -7.03 1.95 6.72
N TRP A 46 -6.02 2.48 7.41
CA TRP A 46 -5.30 3.69 6.99
C TRP A 46 -4.79 3.56 5.53
N TYR A 47 -4.30 2.38 5.14
CA TYR A 47 -3.84 2.13 3.77
C TYR A 47 -4.97 2.09 2.73
N ALA A 48 -6.21 1.90 3.14
CA ALA A 48 -7.38 1.92 2.26
C ALA A 48 -8.01 3.31 2.19
N LEU A 49 -8.14 3.99 3.33
CA LEU A 49 -8.99 5.16 3.51
C LEU A 49 -8.24 6.50 3.47
N ARG A 50 -6.91 6.50 3.56
CA ARG A 50 -6.15 7.75 3.52
C ARG A 50 -6.21 8.43 2.14
N GLU A 51 -6.51 9.73 2.17
CA GLU A 51 -6.34 10.65 1.03
C GLU A 51 -4.86 10.87 0.69
N ARG A 52 -4.55 10.92 -0.61
CA ARG A 52 -3.21 11.22 -1.13
C ARG A 52 -3.23 12.59 -1.79
N ALA A 53 -2.25 13.41 -1.44
CA ALA A 53 -1.97 14.63 -2.18
C ALA A 53 -1.36 14.28 -3.54
N GLU A 54 -1.57 15.14 -4.53
CA GLU A 54 -1.03 14.96 -5.88
C GLU A 54 0.51 14.96 -5.88
N GLU A 55 1.09 15.77 -5.01
CA GLU A 55 2.54 15.97 -4.86
C GLU A 55 3.21 14.85 -4.06
N GLU A 56 2.46 13.93 -3.47
CA GLU A 56 3.01 12.83 -2.69
C GLU A 56 3.87 11.93 -3.59
N ILE A 57 5.10 11.63 -3.15
CA ILE A 57 5.99 10.71 -3.86
C ILE A 57 5.43 9.28 -3.72
N LEU A 58 5.08 8.69 -4.85
CA LEU A 58 4.53 7.34 -4.93
C LEU A 58 5.66 6.33 -5.16
N PRO A 59 5.49 5.06 -4.72
CA PRO A 59 6.53 4.04 -4.91
C PRO A 59 6.96 3.87 -6.38
N TRP A 60 6.03 4.03 -7.33
CA TRP A 60 6.31 3.94 -8.77
C TRP A 60 6.90 5.21 -9.37
N ASP A 61 6.95 6.33 -8.65
CA ASP A 61 7.69 7.53 -9.10
C ASP A 61 9.20 7.25 -9.18
N THR A 62 9.67 6.19 -8.52
CA THR A 62 11.06 5.72 -8.61
C THR A 62 11.36 4.92 -9.88
N VAL A 63 10.34 4.52 -10.63
CA VAL A 63 10.46 3.74 -11.87
C VAL A 63 10.26 4.70 -13.05
N ALA A 64 11.23 4.76 -13.96
CA ALA A 64 11.07 5.56 -15.18
C ALA A 64 10.06 4.89 -16.13
N LEU A 65 8.79 5.29 -16.03
CA LEU A 65 7.68 4.74 -16.82
C LEU A 65 7.58 5.33 -18.25
N GLY A 66 8.37 6.37 -18.56
CA GLY A 66 8.26 7.10 -19.84
C GLY A 66 6.97 7.92 -19.99
N VAL A 67 6.16 8.00 -18.94
CA VAL A 67 4.90 8.76 -18.88
C VAL A 67 5.01 9.77 -17.74
N GLU A 68 4.61 11.01 -18.01
CA GLU A 68 4.59 12.06 -16.99
C GLU A 68 3.50 11.80 -15.94
N LYS A 69 3.81 12.00 -14.66
CA LYS A 69 2.89 11.77 -13.53
C LYS A 69 1.56 12.52 -13.68
N GLY A 70 1.60 13.74 -14.23
CA GLY A 70 0.39 14.54 -14.48
C GLY A 70 -0.60 13.88 -15.44
N ILE A 71 -0.11 13.09 -16.41
CA ILE A 71 -0.97 12.33 -17.33
C ILE A 71 -1.74 11.26 -16.56
N LEU A 72 -1.04 10.48 -15.73
CA LEU A 72 -1.66 9.43 -14.90
C LEU A 72 -2.68 10.00 -13.91
N TYR A 73 -2.39 11.17 -13.34
CA TYR A 73 -3.33 11.84 -12.45
C TYR A 73 -4.59 12.27 -13.17
N LYS A 74 -4.45 12.91 -14.34
CA LYS A 74 -5.59 13.31 -15.17
C LYS A 74 -6.47 12.11 -15.55
N GLU A 75 -5.87 10.99 -15.95
CA GLU A 75 -6.60 9.75 -16.25
C GLU A 75 -7.34 9.19 -15.04
N SER A 76 -6.76 9.27 -13.84
CA SER A 76 -7.42 8.80 -12.61
C SER A 76 -8.70 9.55 -12.24
N GLN A 77 -8.84 10.81 -12.70
CA GLN A 77 -10.01 11.65 -12.48
C GLN A 77 -11.06 11.49 -13.58
N MET A 78 -10.72 10.83 -14.70
CA MET A 78 -11.68 10.61 -15.78
C MET A 78 -12.69 9.53 -15.39
N PRO A 79 -13.98 9.73 -15.70
CA PRO A 79 -14.98 8.69 -15.47
C PRO A 79 -14.68 7.46 -16.35
N PRO A 80 -14.88 6.24 -15.84
CA PRO A 80 -14.66 5.03 -16.63
C PRO A 80 -15.65 5.00 -17.81
N GLY A 81 -15.14 5.07 -19.05
CA GLY A 81 -15.97 4.98 -20.26
C GLY A 81 -15.58 5.88 -21.44
N PHE A 82 -14.51 6.67 -21.35
CA PHE A 82 -13.97 7.43 -22.48
C PHE A 82 -12.62 6.86 -22.93
N VAL A 83 -12.69 5.80 -23.75
CA VAL A 83 -11.66 5.39 -24.73
C VAL A 83 -12.40 4.93 -25.98
#